data_AF-A0A7C4B8E1-F1
#
_entry.id   AF-A0A7C4B8E1-F1
#
_cell.length_a   1.000
_cell.length_b   1.000
_cell.length_c   1.000
_cell.angle_alpha   90.00
_cell.angle_beta   90.00
_cell.angle_gamma   90.00
#
_symmetry.space_group_name_H-M   'P 1'
#
loop_
_entity.id
_entity.type
_entity.pdbx_description
1 polymer ?
#
loop_
_entity_poly.entity_id
_entity_poly.type
_entity_poly.pdbx_seq_one_letter_code
_entity_poly.pdbx_strand_id
1 'polypeptide(L)'
;MSRSSSSRRRRQEIPLAPIDRIIHQAGAERVSEEAAVFLRDFLEKLAREVAKEAVEASRHAERKTVTEEDVKFAISRVQRYLCANYELARLSSPEEQR
;
A
#
# COMPACT_ATOMS: atom_id res chain seq x y z
N MET A 1 1.50 -39.44 9.71
CA MET A 1 1.94 -38.69 8.50
C MET A 1 1.04 -37.47 8.35
N SER A 2 1.38 -36.36 9.02
CA SER A 2 0.62 -35.11 8.90
C SER A 2 1.34 -34.23 7.90
N ARG A 3 0.71 -34.02 6.74
CA ARG A 3 1.24 -33.26 5.62
C ARG A 3 1.62 -31.86 6.10
N SER A 4 2.91 -31.54 6.00
CA SER A 4 3.42 -30.18 6.16
C SER A 4 2.60 -29.23 5.30
N SER A 5 1.94 -28.28 5.94
CA SER A 5 1.29 -27.14 5.31
C SER A 5 2.36 -26.36 4.56
N SER A 6 2.56 -26.73 3.28
CA SER A 6 3.45 -26.04 2.37
C SER A 6 3.00 -24.59 2.32
N SER A 7 3.77 -23.70 2.91
CA SER A 7 3.49 -22.27 2.93
C SER A 7 3.31 -21.83 1.48
N ARG A 8 2.11 -21.33 1.14
CA ARG A 8 2.01 -20.45 -0.03
C ARG A 8 2.89 -19.27 0.33
N ARG A 9 4.14 -19.29 -0.15
CA ARG A 9 4.93 -18.06 -0.29
C ARG A 9 4.00 -17.13 -1.06
N ARG A 10 3.36 -16.18 -0.37
CA ARG A 10 2.64 -15.10 -1.04
C ARG A 10 3.71 -14.49 -1.94
N ARG A 11 3.59 -14.65 -3.26
CA ARG A 11 4.45 -13.91 -4.17
C ARG A 11 4.11 -12.45 -3.91
N GLN A 12 5.04 -11.73 -3.30
CA GLN A 12 5.01 -10.29 -3.32
C GLN A 12 5.24 -9.86 -4.77
N GLU A 13 4.42 -8.91 -5.22
CA GLU A 13 4.45 -8.35 -6.57
C GLU A 13 5.59 -7.33 -6.70
N ILE A 14 5.97 -6.69 -5.58
CA ILE A 14 7.05 -5.71 -5.53
C ILE A 14 8.32 -6.37 -4.97
N PRO A 15 9.43 -6.40 -5.73
CA PRO A 15 10.71 -6.86 -5.20
C PRO A 15 11.22 -5.99 -4.05
N LEU A 16 12.03 -6.56 -3.15
CA LEU A 16 12.53 -5.83 -1.97
C LEU A 16 13.63 -4.80 -2.32
N ALA A 17 14.51 -5.12 -3.28
CA ALA A 17 15.64 -4.26 -3.62
C ALA A 17 15.28 -2.82 -4.09
N PRO A 18 14.23 -2.61 -4.91
CA PRO A 18 13.74 -1.26 -5.21
C PRO A 18 13.30 -0.48 -3.97
N ILE A 19 12.67 -1.14 -3.00
CA ILE A 19 12.19 -0.51 -1.77
C ILE A 19 13.38 -0.06 -0.91
N ASP A 20 14.36 -0.94 -0.73
CA ASP A 20 15.60 -0.63 -0.05
C ASP A 20 16.33 0.57 -0.67
N ARG A 21 16.42 0.62 -2.02
CA ARG A 21 17.01 1.76 -2.73
C ARG A 21 16.26 3.07 -2.50
N ILE A 22 14.92 3.05 -2.49
CA ILE A 22 14.11 4.24 -2.24
C ILE A 22 14.41 4.81 -0.85
N ILE A 23 14.55 3.95 0.17
CA ILE A 23 14.85 4.38 1.54
C ILE A 23 16.26 5.01 1.62
N HIS A 24 17.27 4.41 0.98
CA HIS A 24 18.61 5.01 0.92
C HIS A 24 18.64 6.33 0.14
N GLN A 25 17.89 6.44 -0.97
CA GLN A 25 17.77 7.69 -1.73
C GLN A 25 17.06 8.80 -0.95
N ALA A 26 16.21 8.43 0.03
CA ALA A 26 15.63 9.36 0.98
C ALA A 26 16.63 9.83 2.07
N GLY A 27 17.87 9.33 2.06
CA GLY A 27 18.94 9.76 2.96
C GLY A 27 19.26 8.79 4.11
N ALA A 28 18.68 7.59 4.12
CA ALA A 28 19.05 6.59 5.13
C ALA A 28 20.46 6.04 4.87
N GLU A 29 21.32 6.07 5.90
CA GLU A 29 22.66 5.46 5.83
C GLU A 29 22.60 3.92 5.93
N ARG A 30 21.65 3.40 6.70
CA ARG A 30 21.42 1.96 6.90
C ARG A 30 19.92 1.68 6.93
N VAL A 31 19.53 0.52 6.41
CA VAL A 31 18.14 0.06 6.37
C VAL A 31 18.10 -1.40 6.83
N SER A 32 17.18 -1.72 7.75
CA SER A 32 16.96 -3.12 8.13
C SER A 32 16.07 -3.82 7.11
N GLU A 33 16.24 -5.14 6.98
CA GLU A 33 15.40 -5.93 6.07
C GLU A 33 13.93 -5.82 6.46
N GLU A 34 13.62 -5.80 7.76
CA GLU A 34 12.27 -5.68 8.29
C GLU A 34 11.62 -4.34 7.89
N ALA A 35 12.38 -3.25 7.90
CA ALA A 35 11.88 -1.94 7.49
C ALA A 35 11.53 -1.92 5.99
N ALA A 36 12.41 -2.47 5.14
CA ALA A 36 12.15 -2.61 3.71
C ALA A 36 10.93 -3.52 3.45
N VAL A 37 10.79 -4.62 4.18
CA VAL A 37 9.65 -5.54 4.08
C VAL A 37 8.35 -4.85 4.48
N PHE A 38 8.36 -4.12 5.59
CA PHE A 38 7.19 -3.39 6.06
C PHE A 38 6.73 -2.35 5.04
N LEU A 39 7.66 -1.55 4.50
CA LEU A 39 7.33 -0.54 3.48
C LEU A 39 6.79 -1.19 2.20
N ARG A 40 7.39 -2.29 1.74
CA ARG A 40 6.89 -3.06 0.59
C ARG A 40 5.43 -3.48 0.82
N ASP A 41 5.16 -4.11 1.95
CA ASP A 41 3.84 -4.66 2.26
C ASP A 41 2.79 -3.54 2.38
N PHE A 42 3.17 -2.38 2.93
CA PHE A 42 2.33 -1.17 2.94
C PHE A 42 2.02 -0.69 1.52
N LEU A 43 3.03 -0.56 0.66
CA LEU A 43 2.88 -0.11 -0.72
C LEU A 43 2.03 -1.07 -1.55
N GLU A 44 2.20 -2.39 -1.39
CA GLU A 44 1.36 -3.38 -2.06
C GLU A 44 -0.10 -3.28 -1.64
N LYS A 45 -0.35 -3.07 -0.35
CA LYS A 45 -1.72 -2.86 0.15
C LYS A 45 -2.33 -1.61 -0.47
N LEU A 46 -1.59 -0.49 -0.47
CA LEU A 46 -2.04 0.76 -1.07
C LEU A 46 -2.32 0.60 -2.57
N ALA A 47 -1.39 -0.01 -3.30
CA ALA A 47 -1.53 -0.26 -4.74
C ALA A 47 -2.77 -1.12 -5.05
N ARG A 48 -3.07 -2.14 -4.23
CA ARG A 48 -4.27 -2.97 -4.39
C ARG A 48 -5.55 -2.19 -4.17
N GLU A 49 -5.61 -1.32 -3.18
CA GLU A 49 -6.81 -0.50 -2.93
C GLU A 49 -7.03 0.52 -4.05
N VAL A 50 -5.97 1.21 -4.50
CA VAL A 50 -6.06 2.11 -5.66
C VAL A 50 -6.48 1.35 -6.93
N ALA A 51 -5.92 0.17 -7.17
CA ALA A 51 -6.27 -0.63 -8.34
C ALA A 51 -7.73 -1.07 -8.35
N LYS A 52 -8.30 -1.48 -7.21
CA LYS A 52 -9.73 -1.83 -7.11
C LYS A 52 -10.62 -0.65 -7.47
N GLU A 53 -10.35 0.51 -6.87
CA GLU A 53 -11.12 1.73 -7.11
C GLU A 53 -11.00 2.20 -8.58
N ALA A 54 -9.80 2.11 -9.18
CA ALA A 54 -9.60 2.47 -10.57
C ALA A 54 -10.35 1.52 -11.53
N VAL A 55 -10.33 0.21 -11.23
CA VAL A 55 -11.12 -0.78 -11.99
C VAL A 55 -12.61 -0.48 -11.87
N GLU A 56 -13.10 -0.18 -10.68
CA GLU A 56 -14.50 0.20 -10.48
C GLU A 56 -14.85 1.48 -11.26
N ALA A 57 -14.02 2.51 -11.20
CA ALA A 57 -14.21 3.75 -11.96
C ALA A 57 -14.31 3.48 -13.48
N SER A 58 -13.39 2.67 -14.02
CA SER A 58 -13.41 2.29 -15.44
C SER A 58 -14.69 1.55 -15.84
N ARG A 59 -15.20 0.67 -14.96
CA ARG A 59 -16.43 -0.10 -15.18
C ARG A 59 -17.69 0.77 -15.15
N HIS A 60 -17.75 1.75 -14.26
CA HIS A 60 -18.86 2.72 -14.21
C HIS A 60 -18.92 3.59 -15.47
N ALA A 61 -17.77 3.82 -16.11
CA ALA A 61 -17.68 4.50 -17.41
C ALA A 61 -17.86 3.55 -18.61
N GLU A 62 -18.33 2.31 -18.40
CA GLU A 62 -18.53 1.27 -19.41
C GLU A 62 -17.26 0.90 -20.21
N ARG A 63 -16.08 1.21 -19.68
CA ARG A 63 -14.78 0.87 -20.28
C ARG A 63 -14.22 -0.41 -19.68
N LYS A 64 -13.44 -1.13 -20.50
CA LYS A 64 -12.68 -2.32 -20.06
C LYS A 64 -11.22 -2.02 -19.75
N THR A 65 -10.70 -0.94 -20.31
CA THR A 65 -9.33 -0.47 -20.09
C THR A 65 -9.33 0.57 -18.97
N VAL A 66 -8.53 0.32 -17.94
CA VAL A 66 -8.23 1.31 -16.89
C VAL A 66 -7.31 2.36 -17.48
N THR A 67 -7.71 3.63 -17.43
CA THR A 67 -6.91 4.75 -17.93
C THR A 67 -6.20 5.48 -16.79
N GLU A 68 -5.34 6.43 -17.14
CA GLU A 68 -4.66 7.28 -16.18
C GLU A 68 -5.65 8.09 -15.33
N GLU A 69 -6.75 8.56 -15.93
CA GLU A 69 -7.80 9.32 -15.25
C GLU A 69 -8.50 8.49 -14.16
N ASP A 70 -8.74 7.20 -14.41
CA ASP A 70 -9.34 6.29 -13.43
C ASP A 70 -8.41 6.13 -12.21
N VAL A 71 -7.10 6.00 -12.45
CA VAL A 71 -6.09 5.89 -11.39
C VAL A 71 -5.97 7.19 -10.60
N LYS A 72 -5.95 8.35 -11.27
CA LYS A 72 -5.94 9.66 -10.60
C LYS A 72 -7.18 9.85 -9.73
N PHE A 73 -8.36 9.49 -10.24
CA PHE A 73 -9.60 9.52 -9.48
C PHE A 73 -9.54 8.59 -8.25
N ALA A 74 -9.09 7.36 -8.43
CA ALA A 74 -8.92 6.39 -7.35
C ALA A 74 -7.96 6.88 -6.26
N ILE A 75 -6.80 7.45 -6.65
CA ILE A 75 -5.85 8.04 -5.69
C ILE A 75 -6.50 9.17 -4.91
N SER A 76 -7.19 10.10 -5.58
CA SER A 76 -7.89 11.20 -4.91
C SER A 76 -8.90 10.70 -3.88
N ARG A 77 -9.63 9.63 -4.22
CA ARG A 77 -10.61 9.01 -3.34
C ARG A 77 -9.95 8.29 -2.16
N VAL A 78 -8.93 7.49 -2.40
CA VAL A 78 -8.18 6.75 -1.35
C VAL A 78 -7.45 7.71 -0.41
N GLN A 79 -6.83 8.77 -0.93
CA GLN A 79 -6.13 9.78 -0.15
C GLN A 79 -7.07 10.50 0.82
N ARG A 80 -8.31 10.77 0.41
CA ARG A 80 -9.33 11.34 1.30
C ARG A 80 -9.59 10.47 2.52
N TYR A 81 -9.66 9.14 2.35
CA TYR A 81 -9.83 8.21 3.47
C TYR A 81 -8.59 8.14 4.36
N LEU A 82 -7.38 8.14 3.79
CA LEU A 82 -6.15 8.08 4.57
C LEU A 82 -5.95 9.33 5.42
N CYS A 83 -6.14 10.53 4.86
CA CYS A 83 -6.02 11.77 5.64
C CYS A 83 -7.08 11.88 6.75
N ALA A 84 -8.35 11.59 6.41
CA ALA A 84 -9.44 11.65 7.40
C ALA A 84 -9.24 10.62 8.54
N ASN A 85 -8.82 9.40 8.21
CA ASN A 85 -8.58 8.37 9.23
C ASN A 85 -7.32 8.65 10.06
N TYR A 86 -6.29 9.27 9.50
CA TYR A 86 -5.08 9.62 10.25
C TYR A 86 -5.36 10.75 11.25
N GLU A 87 -6.17 11.74 10.89
CA GLU A 87 -6.65 12.77 11.82
C GLU A 87 -7.49 12.17 12.95
N LEU A 88 -8.41 11.27 12.63
CA LEU A 88 -9.22 10.59 13.65
C LEU A 88 -8.38 9.69 14.56
N ALA A 89 -7.45 8.91 14.03
CA ALA A 89 -6.55 8.05 14.80
C ALA A 89 -5.63 8.88 15.72
N ARG A 90 -5.12 10.03 15.23
CA ARG A 90 -4.33 10.95 16.04
C ARG A 90 -5.12 11.56 17.19
N LEU A 91 -6.40 11.84 16.99
CA LEU A 91 -7.30 12.37 18.03
C LEU A 91 -7.79 11.31 19.03
N SER A 92 -7.58 10.03 18.73
CA SER A 92 -8.06 8.90 19.54
C SER A 92 -6.94 8.08 20.19
N SER A 93 -5.69 8.56 20.15
CA SER A 93 -4.57 8.02 20.92
C SER A 93 -4.48 8.71 22.29
N PRO A 94 -5.04 8.13 23.38
CA PRO A 94 -4.88 8.67 24.74
C PRO A 94 -3.44 8.63 25.28
N GLU A 95 -2.50 8.00 24.57
CA GLU A 95 -1.12 7.82 25.02
C GLU A 95 -0.26 9.08 24.94
N GLU A 96 -0.62 10.08 24.12
CA GLU A 96 0.12 11.36 24.00
C GLU A 96 -0.36 12.44 24.99
N GLN A 97 -1.29 12.13 25.89
CA GLN A 97 -1.78 13.06 26.92
C GLN A 97 -1.11 12.88 28.30
N ARG A 98 0.07 12.24 28.36
CA ARG A 98 0.86 12.07 29.59
C ARG A 98 2.25 12.66 29.50
#